data_AF-A0A6I5VEA0-F1
#
_entry.id   AF-A0A6I5VEA0-F1
#
_cell.length_a   1.000
_cell.length_b   1.000
_cell.length_c   1.000
_cell.angle_alpha   90.00
_cell.angle_beta   90.00
_cell.angle_gamma   90.00
#
_symmetry.space_group_name_H-M   'P 1'
#
loop_
_entity.id
_entity.type
_entity.pdbx_description
1 polymer ?
#
loop_
_entity_poly.entity_id
_entity_poly.type
_entity_poly.pdbx_seq_one_letter_code
_entity_poly.pdbx_strand_id
1 'polypeptide(L)'
;MIITLSDTNSATISSALLSARRSAGSPASGMVLTLIIVSDEDEYPAALDAAMAAGREHPSRILLVVTGNGRHSASLDAEVRIGEGTSGEVVVVRMRGPLADHPASVIRPLLLPDSPVVVWWPGSVATNKIASTSLAELSNRRITDAAASRQPRRELARRAEHLAAGDTDLAWTRLTPWRTLLAAALDQFPAHVTAATLEAERRNPSADLLAAWMEDRLRIPVKQTTSSGPGITAVRMTTAAGDIAITRPDGLLASYAVPGQPNRLVALKRRSTADLIAEELRRMDHDVVYEATLKALLRRTADTRSTRRTAPRATEEDSADGKAETATSTSRKSAAKRAAAKTPVKKAAVKKAAVKKAPAKKTPAKKTPAKRAAGRAPAKKTPAKRAAAKKAGR
;
A
#
# COMPACT_ATOMS: atom_id res chain seq x y z
N MET A 1 -21.04 12.76 8.56
CA MET A 1 -20.93 13.83 9.57
C MET A 1 -19.47 13.97 9.98
N ILE A 2 -18.98 15.20 10.10
CA ILE A 2 -17.61 15.49 10.57
C ILE A 2 -17.70 16.46 11.77
N ILE A 3 -17.01 16.13 12.86
CA ILE A 3 -16.88 16.98 14.05
C ILE A 3 -15.40 17.29 14.25
N THR A 4 -15.05 18.58 14.23
CA THR A 4 -13.70 19.06 14.51
C THR A 4 -13.59 19.53 15.95
N LEU A 5 -12.57 19.08 16.67
CA LEU A 5 -12.25 19.42 18.05
C LEU A 5 -10.85 20.03 18.08
N SER A 6 -10.73 21.27 18.55
CA SER A 6 -9.44 21.95 18.73
C SER A 6 -9.08 21.98 20.21
N ASP A 7 -7.78 21.89 20.53
CA ASP A 7 -7.26 21.92 21.91
C ASP A 7 -8.06 21.01 22.88
N THR A 8 -8.10 19.73 22.53
CA THR A 8 -9.02 18.75 23.11
C THR A 8 -8.31 17.69 23.96
N ASN A 9 -9.06 16.70 24.44
CA ASN A 9 -8.54 15.53 25.14
C ASN A 9 -9.31 14.27 24.75
N SER A 10 -8.79 13.09 25.11
CA SER A 10 -9.41 11.81 24.77
C SER A 10 -10.84 11.65 25.28
N ALA A 11 -11.17 12.23 26.45
CA ALA A 11 -12.53 12.14 27.00
C ALA A 11 -13.54 12.92 26.14
N THR A 12 -13.16 14.13 25.69
CA THR A 12 -13.95 14.94 24.77
C THR A 12 -14.12 14.24 23.42
N ILE A 13 -13.07 13.60 22.90
CA ILE A 13 -13.14 12.79 21.66
C ILE A 13 -14.11 11.62 21.83
N SER A 14 -14.02 10.86 22.91
CA SER A 14 -14.94 9.75 23.21
C SER A 14 -16.39 10.22 23.33
N SER A 15 -16.62 11.37 23.97
CA SER A 15 -17.96 11.97 24.06
C SER A 15 -18.50 12.36 22.68
N ALA A 16 -17.66 12.96 21.84
CA ALA A 16 -18.02 13.31 20.46
C ALA A 16 -18.34 12.08 19.61
N LEU A 17 -17.57 10.99 19.74
CA LEU A 17 -17.86 9.70 19.09
C LEU A 17 -19.24 9.16 19.50
N LEU A 18 -19.53 9.12 20.80
CA LEU A 18 -20.81 8.65 21.32
C LEU A 18 -21.97 9.52 20.83
N SER A 19 -21.79 10.85 20.81
CA SER A 19 -22.79 11.77 20.30
C SER A 19 -23.05 11.59 18.81
N ALA A 20 -21.99 11.54 18.00
CA ALA A 20 -22.07 11.34 16.55
C ALA A 20 -22.74 10.00 16.20
N ARG A 21 -22.45 8.94 16.95
CA ARG A 21 -23.09 7.63 16.80
C ARG A 21 -24.59 7.69 17.04
N ARG A 22 -25.02 8.34 18.14
CA ARG A 22 -26.45 8.54 18.45
C ARG A 22 -27.15 9.33 17.34
N SER A 23 -26.53 10.40 16.86
CA SER A 23 -27.09 11.23 15.78
C SER A 23 -27.18 10.50 14.44
N ALA A 24 -26.25 9.58 14.15
CA ALA A 24 -26.24 8.81 12.91
C ALA A 24 -27.24 7.64 12.91
N GLY A 25 -27.91 7.34 14.04
CA GLY A 25 -28.79 6.16 14.17
C GLY A 25 -28.05 4.83 13.94
N SER A 26 -26.72 4.84 13.98
CA SER A 26 -25.89 3.68 13.70
C SER A 26 -25.64 2.94 15.02
N PRO A 27 -26.08 1.67 15.17
CA PRO A 27 -25.66 0.89 16.32
C PRO A 27 -24.14 0.71 16.27
N ALA A 28 -23.50 0.62 17.45
CA ALA A 28 -22.08 0.24 17.58
C ALA A 28 -21.74 -1.13 16.96
N SER A 29 -22.77 -1.86 16.53
CA SER A 29 -22.75 -3.27 16.19
C SER A 29 -22.29 -3.45 14.75
N GLY A 30 -21.14 -4.11 14.60
CA GLY A 30 -20.60 -4.53 13.30
C GLY A 30 -19.12 -4.26 13.11
N MET A 31 -18.48 -3.45 13.98
CA MET A 31 -17.03 -3.27 13.93
C MET A 31 -16.31 -4.52 14.42
N VAL A 32 -15.31 -4.97 13.67
CA VAL A 32 -14.56 -6.19 13.96
C VAL A 32 -13.17 -5.94 14.52
N LEU A 33 -12.61 -4.73 14.34
CA LEU A 33 -11.27 -4.35 14.82
C LEU A 33 -11.13 -2.84 15.02
N THR A 34 -10.09 -2.46 15.77
CA THR A 34 -9.53 -1.11 15.76
C THR A 34 -8.26 -1.06 14.91
N LEU A 35 -8.22 -0.23 13.87
CA LEU A 35 -7.04 0.01 13.03
C LEU A 35 -6.41 1.34 13.43
N ILE A 36 -5.27 1.28 14.12
CA ILE A 36 -4.43 2.44 14.42
C ILE A 36 -3.51 2.68 13.23
N ILE A 37 -3.45 3.91 12.73
CA ILE A 37 -2.57 4.29 11.62
C ILE A 37 -1.64 5.37 12.14
N VAL A 38 -0.33 5.16 11.99
CA VAL A 38 0.68 6.12 12.45
C VAL A 38 1.35 6.71 11.23
N SER A 39 1.14 8.00 11.00
CA SER A 39 1.66 8.71 9.82
C SER A 39 2.10 10.13 10.18
N ASP A 40 2.86 10.75 9.29
CA ASP A 40 3.00 12.21 9.27
C ASP A 40 1.84 12.86 8.48
N GLU A 41 1.88 14.19 8.34
CA GLU A 41 0.85 14.94 7.60
C GLU A 41 0.94 14.73 6.08
N ASP A 42 2.10 14.34 5.55
CA ASP A 42 2.30 14.09 4.11
C ASP A 42 1.72 12.72 3.71
N GLU A 43 1.89 11.70 4.55
CA GLU A 43 1.40 10.34 4.34
C GLU A 43 -0.09 10.18 4.69
N TYR A 44 -0.62 11.03 5.58
CA TYR A 44 -1.97 10.96 6.13
C TYR A 44 -3.08 10.76 5.06
N PRO A 45 -3.19 11.58 4.00
CA PRO A 45 -4.33 11.50 3.09
C PRO A 45 -4.44 10.14 2.41
N ALA A 46 -3.31 9.64 1.90
CA ALA A 46 -3.25 8.35 1.21
C ALA A 46 -3.49 7.16 2.16
N ALA A 47 -2.98 7.26 3.39
CA ALA A 47 -3.19 6.23 4.41
C ALA A 47 -4.66 6.13 4.83
N LEU A 48 -5.33 7.29 5.01
CA LEU A 48 -6.75 7.31 5.33
C LEU A 48 -7.61 6.73 4.20
N ASP A 49 -7.35 7.12 2.95
CA ASP A 49 -8.08 6.58 1.80
C ASP A 49 -7.93 5.06 1.67
N ALA A 50 -6.71 4.54 1.86
CA ALA A 50 -6.46 3.10 1.84
C ALA A 50 -7.21 2.36 2.96
N ALA A 51 -7.21 2.92 4.18
CA ALA A 51 -7.90 2.34 5.32
C ALA A 51 -9.42 2.38 5.18
N MET A 52 -9.99 3.49 4.70
CA MET A 52 -11.43 3.58 4.43
C MET A 52 -11.85 2.58 3.34
N ALA A 53 -11.03 2.39 2.31
CA ALA A 53 -11.29 1.40 1.27
C ALA A 53 -11.25 -0.04 1.82
N ALA A 54 -10.26 -0.37 2.65
CA ALA A 54 -10.18 -1.67 3.33
C ALA A 54 -11.33 -1.90 4.32
N GLY A 55 -11.82 -0.82 4.95
CA GLY A 55 -12.96 -0.83 5.86
C GLY A 55 -14.27 -1.32 5.24
N ARG A 56 -14.40 -1.30 3.91
CA ARG A 56 -15.57 -1.87 3.21
C ARG A 56 -15.68 -3.38 3.39
N GLU A 57 -14.54 -4.05 3.50
CA GLU A 57 -14.48 -5.48 3.79
C GLU A 57 -14.38 -5.74 5.30
N HIS A 58 -13.70 -4.86 6.03
CA HIS A 58 -13.45 -4.99 7.46
C HIS A 58 -13.97 -3.77 8.23
N PRO A 59 -15.28 -3.70 8.54
CA PRO A 59 -15.84 -2.59 9.30
C PRO A 59 -15.07 -2.39 10.59
N SER A 60 -14.49 -1.20 10.79
CA SER A 60 -13.49 -0.97 11.83
C SER A 60 -13.56 0.44 12.39
N ARG A 61 -13.03 0.60 13.61
CA ARG A 61 -12.68 1.92 14.13
C ARG A 61 -11.27 2.28 13.64
N ILE A 62 -11.16 3.29 12.80
CA ILE A 62 -9.89 3.81 12.31
C ILE A 62 -9.45 4.94 13.24
N LEU A 63 -8.31 4.78 13.89
CA LEU A 63 -7.66 5.78 14.74
C LEU A 63 -6.37 6.22 14.07
N LEU A 64 -6.41 7.35 13.36
CA LEU A 64 -5.26 7.85 12.62
C LEU A 64 -4.50 8.89 13.46
N VAL A 65 -3.30 8.51 13.89
CA VAL A 65 -2.37 9.31 14.70
C VAL A 65 -1.43 10.05 13.77
N VAL A 66 -1.63 11.37 13.65
CA VAL A 66 -0.73 12.26 12.92
C VAL A 66 0.18 12.97 13.90
N THR A 67 1.47 12.70 13.79
CA THR A 67 2.48 13.42 14.57
C THR A 67 2.97 14.62 13.78
N GLY A 68 2.71 15.83 14.30
CA GLY A 68 3.19 17.07 13.71
C GLY A 68 4.62 17.39 14.13
N ASN A 69 5.43 17.90 13.20
CA ASN A 69 6.75 18.45 13.53
C ASN A 69 6.58 19.81 14.20
N GLY A 70 7.01 19.97 15.46
CA GLY A 70 7.11 21.29 16.05
C GLY A 70 7.44 21.33 17.54
N ARG A 71 8.27 22.32 17.93
CA ARG A 71 8.58 22.70 19.33
C ARG A 71 7.44 23.52 19.96
N HIS A 72 6.20 23.15 19.68
CA HIS A 72 5.04 23.82 20.25
C HIS A 72 4.72 23.24 21.64
N SER A 73 3.87 23.94 22.40
CA SER A 73 3.26 23.38 23.61
C SER A 73 2.51 22.08 23.27
N ALA A 74 2.36 21.21 24.27
CA ALA A 74 1.53 20.01 24.13
C ALA A 74 0.12 20.42 23.69
N SER A 75 -0.33 19.91 22.53
CA SER A 75 -1.68 20.15 22.03
C SER A 75 -2.21 18.95 21.28
N LEU A 76 -3.53 18.82 21.32
CA LEU A 76 -4.28 17.75 20.70
C LEU A 76 -5.44 18.35 19.91
N ASP A 77 -5.48 18.11 18.61
CA ASP A 77 -6.68 18.35 17.80
C ASP A 77 -7.23 17.01 17.32
N ALA A 78 -8.54 16.94 17.12
CA ALA A 78 -9.17 15.74 16.60
C ALA A 78 -10.28 16.03 15.58
N GLU A 79 -10.46 15.09 14.67
CA GLU A 79 -11.58 15.09 13.73
C GLU A 79 -12.29 13.74 13.83
N VAL A 80 -13.58 13.77 14.16
CA VAL A 80 -14.43 12.58 14.25
C VAL A 80 -15.32 12.52 13.03
N ARG A 81 -15.25 11.43 12.27
CA ARG A 81 -16.09 11.18 11.08
C ARG A 81 -16.93 9.92 11.29
N ILE A 82 -18.24 10.08 11.16
CA ILE A 82 -19.23 9.00 11.23
C ILE A 82 -20.31 9.24 10.16
N GLY A 83 -20.80 8.18 9.54
CA GLY A 83 -21.96 8.20 8.64
C GLY A 83 -21.60 7.98 7.17
N GLU A 84 -22.36 8.61 6.26
CA GLU A 84 -22.21 8.39 4.82
C GLU A 84 -20.76 8.59 4.34
N GLY A 85 -20.19 7.55 3.74
CA GLY A 85 -18.82 7.53 3.22
C GLY A 85 -17.79 6.80 4.09
N THR A 86 -18.12 6.46 5.35
CA THR A 86 -17.25 5.69 6.26
C THR A 86 -17.85 4.33 6.59
N SER A 87 -17.10 3.24 6.38
CA SER A 87 -17.53 1.87 6.74
C SER A 87 -17.34 1.55 8.24
N GLY A 88 -17.45 2.57 9.11
CA GLY A 88 -17.17 2.48 10.53
C GLY A 88 -17.01 3.86 11.15
N GLU A 89 -16.13 3.98 12.14
CA GLU A 89 -15.81 5.24 12.81
C GLU A 89 -14.38 5.65 12.47
N VAL A 90 -14.18 6.90 12.07
CA VAL A 90 -12.84 7.44 11.81
C VAL A 90 -12.57 8.56 12.80
N VAL A 91 -11.44 8.47 13.49
CA VAL A 91 -10.89 9.55 14.30
C VAL A 91 -9.51 9.88 13.78
N VAL A 92 -9.31 11.12 13.34
CA VAL A 92 -7.99 11.66 13.05
C VAL A 92 -7.54 12.45 14.27
N VAL A 93 -6.41 12.08 14.86
CA VAL A 93 -5.84 12.69 16.05
C VAL A 93 -4.51 13.34 15.68
N ARG A 94 -4.41 14.65 15.83
CA ARG A 94 -3.19 15.42 15.56
C ARG A 94 -2.51 15.77 16.88
N MET A 95 -1.33 15.22 17.11
CA MET A 95 -0.55 15.42 18.32
C MET A 95 0.65 16.31 18.03
N ARG A 96 0.91 17.31 18.89
CA ARG A 96 2.05 18.23 18.77
C ARG A 96 2.75 18.42 20.11
N GLY A 97 4.02 18.84 20.03
CA GLY A 97 4.85 19.07 21.21
C GLY A 97 5.12 17.78 21.99
N PRO A 98 5.37 17.85 23.31
CA PRO A 98 5.66 16.68 24.15
C PRO A 98 4.57 15.60 24.15
N LEU A 99 3.33 15.93 23.75
CA LEU A 99 2.25 14.94 23.66
C LEU A 99 2.48 13.91 22.54
N ALA A 100 3.21 14.28 21.48
CA ALA A 100 3.53 13.38 20.37
C ALA A 100 4.40 12.18 20.80
N ASP A 101 5.10 12.30 21.94
CA ASP A 101 5.90 11.21 22.53
C ASP A 101 5.06 10.23 23.36
N HIS A 102 3.78 10.55 23.63
CA HIS A 102 2.86 9.74 24.44
C HIS A 102 1.57 9.34 23.73
N PRO A 103 1.62 8.82 22.48
CA PRO A 103 0.42 8.58 21.69
C PRO A 103 -0.48 7.47 22.28
N ALA A 104 0.10 6.47 22.95
CA ALA A 104 -0.66 5.37 23.53
C ALA A 104 -1.62 5.83 24.65
N SER A 105 -1.24 6.82 25.44
CA SER A 105 -2.09 7.39 26.50
C SER A 105 -3.34 8.05 25.93
N VAL A 106 -3.22 8.70 24.77
CA VAL A 106 -4.35 9.34 24.08
C VAL A 106 -5.25 8.30 23.41
N ILE A 107 -4.65 7.27 22.82
CA ILE A 107 -5.35 6.29 21.97
C ILE A 107 -6.04 5.18 22.76
N ARG A 108 -5.46 4.72 23.88
CA ARG A 108 -6.03 3.66 24.73
C ARG A 108 -7.51 3.85 25.08
N PRO A 109 -7.99 5.03 25.55
CA PRO A 109 -9.41 5.23 25.86
C PRO A 109 -10.32 5.29 24.62
N LEU A 110 -9.76 5.37 23.41
CA LEU A 110 -10.50 5.41 22.14
C LEU A 110 -10.63 4.03 21.48
N LEU A 111 -9.99 2.98 22.05
CA LEU A 111 -10.08 1.63 21.53
C LEU A 111 -11.50 1.06 21.65
N LEU A 112 -11.85 0.13 20.76
CA LEU A 112 -13.04 -0.69 20.96
C LEU A 112 -12.77 -1.72 22.07
N PRO A 113 -13.69 -1.90 23.02
CA PRO A 113 -13.56 -2.95 24.02
C PRO A 113 -13.59 -4.33 23.35
N ASP A 114 -12.75 -5.25 23.83
CA ASP A 114 -12.72 -6.66 23.46
C ASP A 114 -12.56 -6.94 21.94
N SER A 115 -11.98 -5.99 21.21
CA SER A 115 -11.77 -6.05 19.77
C SER A 115 -10.28 -6.08 19.45
N PRO A 116 -9.84 -6.88 18.46
CA PRO A 116 -8.45 -6.87 18.03
C PRO A 116 -7.98 -5.49 17.60
N VAL A 117 -6.75 -5.16 17.96
CA VAL A 117 -6.11 -3.89 17.61
C VAL A 117 -4.97 -4.16 16.63
N VAL A 118 -5.02 -3.49 15.49
CA VAL A 118 -3.98 -3.53 14.46
C VAL A 118 -3.32 -2.17 14.39
N VAL A 119 -1.98 -2.11 14.37
CA VAL A 119 -1.25 -0.87 14.09
C VAL A 119 -0.59 -0.97 12.72
N TRP A 120 -0.74 0.07 11.91
CA TRP A 120 -0.14 0.18 10.60
C TRP A 120 0.71 1.45 10.47
N TRP A 121 1.95 1.26 10.02
CA TRP A 121 2.83 2.33 9.57
C TRP A 121 2.92 2.32 8.04
N PRO A 122 2.29 3.27 7.33
CA PRO A 122 2.32 3.37 5.87
C PRO A 122 3.73 3.63 5.31
N GLY A 123 4.56 4.34 6.07
CA GLY A 123 5.91 4.72 5.68
C GLY A 123 7.01 4.19 6.59
N SER A 124 8.02 5.02 6.80
CA SER A 124 9.20 4.65 7.61
C SER A 124 8.89 4.70 9.10
N VAL A 125 9.40 3.74 9.87
CA VAL A 125 9.24 3.72 11.32
C VAL A 125 10.52 4.22 11.98
N ALA A 126 10.38 5.17 12.92
CA ALA A 126 11.53 5.82 13.55
C ALA A 126 12.42 4.87 14.36
N THR A 127 11.84 3.79 14.90
CA THR A 127 12.55 2.78 15.69
C THR A 127 12.67 1.45 14.96
N ASN A 128 13.76 0.72 15.25
CA ASN A 128 13.95 -0.65 14.77
C ASN A 128 13.12 -1.65 15.59
N LYS A 129 12.88 -1.35 16.87
CA LYS A 129 12.11 -2.21 17.80
C LYS A 129 10.65 -1.79 17.83
N ILE A 130 9.92 -2.05 16.73
CA ILE A 130 8.52 -1.64 16.60
C ILE A 130 7.67 -2.21 17.73
N ALA A 131 7.85 -3.49 18.04
CA ALA A 131 7.10 -4.17 19.10
C ALA A 131 7.24 -3.51 20.48
N SER A 132 8.29 -2.72 20.71
CA SER A 132 8.54 -1.97 21.96
C SER A 132 8.00 -0.53 21.93
N THR A 133 7.30 -0.12 20.87
CA THR A 133 6.64 1.20 20.85
C THR A 133 5.36 1.17 21.66
N SER A 134 5.03 2.27 22.31
CA SER A 134 3.83 2.35 23.17
C SER A 134 2.53 2.01 22.44
N LEU A 135 2.43 2.30 21.14
CA LEU A 135 1.27 1.93 20.32
C LEU A 135 1.28 0.45 19.92
N ALA A 136 2.45 -0.12 19.64
CA ALA A 136 2.59 -1.54 19.34
C ALA A 136 2.16 -2.42 20.52
N GLU A 137 2.42 -2.00 21.75
CA GLU A 137 1.98 -2.71 22.96
C GLU A 137 0.45 -2.79 23.11
N LEU A 138 -0.29 -1.90 22.46
CA LEU A 138 -1.76 -1.96 22.41
C LEU A 138 -2.28 -2.96 21.37
N SER A 139 -1.41 -3.50 20.52
CA SER A 139 -1.80 -4.17 19.27
C SER A 139 -1.52 -5.67 19.27
N ASN A 140 -2.42 -6.41 18.63
CA ASN A 140 -2.24 -7.83 18.32
C ASN A 140 -1.41 -8.03 17.05
N ARG A 141 -1.51 -7.09 16.09
CA ARG A 141 -0.83 -7.17 14.79
C ARG A 141 -0.24 -5.82 14.39
N ARG A 142 0.94 -5.87 13.78
CA ARG A 142 1.74 -4.70 13.40
C ARG A 142 2.14 -4.81 11.94
N ILE A 143 1.65 -3.87 11.14
CA ILE A 143 1.82 -3.83 9.69
C ILE A 143 2.80 -2.71 9.35
N THR A 144 3.80 -3.02 8.51
CA THR A 144 4.77 -2.04 7.99
C THR A 144 4.86 -2.12 6.48
N ASP A 145 5.46 -1.15 5.80
CA ASP A 145 5.77 -1.25 4.37
C ASP A 145 7.21 -0.81 4.09
N ALA A 146 8.15 -1.77 4.08
CA ALA A 146 9.53 -1.50 3.71
C ALA A 146 9.65 -0.91 2.29
N ALA A 147 8.73 -1.22 1.37
CA ALA A 147 8.77 -0.68 0.02
C ALA A 147 8.45 0.82 -0.05
N ALA A 148 7.74 1.36 0.95
CA ALA A 148 7.46 2.79 1.08
C ALA A 148 8.62 3.57 1.71
N SER A 149 9.61 2.89 2.30
CA SER A 149 10.77 3.55 2.90
C SER A 149 11.73 4.14 1.85
N ARG A 150 12.45 5.20 2.22
CA ARG A 150 13.55 5.76 1.41
C ARG A 150 14.70 4.77 1.19
N GLN A 151 14.86 3.78 2.08
CA GLN A 151 15.90 2.75 1.98
C GLN A 151 15.29 1.34 2.13
N PRO A 152 14.51 0.85 1.13
CA PRO A 152 13.67 -0.33 1.31
C PRO A 152 14.39 -1.59 1.80
N ARG A 153 15.53 -1.93 1.18
CA ARG A 153 16.34 -3.09 1.59
C ARG A 153 16.89 -2.98 3.01
N ARG A 154 17.24 -1.76 3.43
CA ARG A 154 17.80 -1.51 4.75
C ARG A 154 16.70 -1.59 5.81
N GLU A 155 15.51 -1.11 5.48
CA GLU A 155 14.33 -1.24 6.33
C GLU A 155 13.92 -2.70 6.47
N LEU A 156 13.82 -3.44 5.37
CA LEU A 156 13.50 -4.86 5.39
C LEU A 156 14.51 -5.68 6.22
N ALA A 157 15.81 -5.38 6.11
CA ALA A 157 16.83 -6.03 6.94
C ALA A 157 16.62 -5.74 8.44
N ARG A 158 16.28 -4.51 8.80
CA ARG A 158 15.95 -4.15 10.20
C ARG A 158 14.72 -4.89 10.70
N ARG A 159 13.68 -5.04 9.86
CA ARG A 159 12.49 -5.86 10.18
C ARG A 159 12.85 -7.31 10.42
N ALA A 160 13.72 -7.88 9.58
CA ALA A 160 14.18 -9.25 9.77
C ALA A 160 14.96 -9.43 11.09
N GLU A 161 15.81 -8.46 11.45
CA GLU A 161 16.63 -8.50 12.68
C GLU A 161 15.82 -8.34 13.97
N HIS A 162 14.69 -7.61 13.92
CA HIS A 162 13.88 -7.27 15.11
C HIS A 162 12.46 -7.84 15.04
N LEU A 163 12.27 -8.92 14.28
CA LEU A 163 10.98 -9.55 14.10
C LEU A 163 10.37 -9.99 15.44
N ALA A 164 9.14 -9.56 15.70
CA ALA A 164 8.33 -10.05 16.79
C ALA A 164 7.07 -10.77 16.27
N ALA A 165 6.52 -11.70 17.07
CA ALA A 165 5.29 -12.39 16.73
C ALA A 165 4.13 -11.38 16.53
N GLY A 166 3.47 -11.44 15.37
CA GLY A 166 2.42 -10.49 14.98
C GLY A 166 2.90 -9.34 14.09
N ASP A 167 4.19 -9.27 13.77
CA ASP A 167 4.72 -8.36 12.75
C ASP A 167 4.49 -8.90 11.34
N THR A 168 4.16 -8.01 10.41
CA THR A 168 4.06 -8.28 8.98
C THR A 168 4.53 -7.05 8.20
N ASP A 169 4.97 -7.27 6.97
CA ASP A 169 5.38 -6.19 6.05
C ASP A 169 4.63 -6.35 4.73
N LEU A 170 4.07 -5.25 4.22
CA LEU A 170 3.30 -5.26 2.97
C LEU A 170 4.14 -5.68 1.77
N ALA A 171 5.47 -5.60 1.81
CA ALA A 171 6.34 -6.19 0.80
C ALA A 171 6.17 -7.72 0.70
N TRP A 172 5.85 -8.41 1.80
CA TRP A 172 5.50 -9.83 1.83
C TRP A 172 4.10 -10.08 1.29
N THR A 173 3.12 -9.28 1.74
CA THR A 173 1.73 -9.34 1.25
C THR A 173 1.70 -9.16 -0.27
N ARG A 174 2.48 -8.22 -0.83
CA ARG A 174 2.59 -8.01 -2.29
C ARG A 174 2.96 -9.27 -3.08
N LEU A 175 3.57 -10.26 -2.44
CA LEU A 175 3.99 -11.52 -3.05
C LEU A 175 2.92 -12.60 -3.04
N THR A 176 1.80 -12.47 -2.32
CA THR A 176 0.79 -13.53 -2.24
C THR A 176 0.39 -14.07 -3.62
N PRO A 177 0.06 -13.23 -4.64
CA PRO A 177 -0.24 -13.74 -5.98
C PRO A 177 0.94 -14.45 -6.67
N TRP A 178 2.17 -13.96 -6.49
CA TRP A 178 3.38 -14.60 -7.04
C TRP A 178 3.62 -15.97 -6.41
N ARG A 179 3.54 -16.05 -5.07
CA ARG A 179 3.71 -17.29 -4.30
C ARG A 179 2.65 -18.31 -4.68
N THR A 180 1.38 -17.89 -4.78
CA THR A 180 0.28 -18.77 -5.19
C THR A 180 0.49 -19.32 -6.60
N LEU A 181 0.88 -18.49 -7.57
CA LEU A 181 1.14 -18.98 -8.93
C LEU A 181 2.34 -19.92 -9.01
N LEU A 182 3.42 -19.63 -8.28
CA LEU A 182 4.61 -20.49 -8.24
C LEU A 182 4.32 -21.85 -7.61
N ALA A 183 3.57 -21.86 -6.51
CA ALA A 183 3.12 -23.10 -5.87
C ALA A 183 2.22 -23.91 -6.82
N ALA A 184 1.20 -23.27 -7.40
CA ALA A 184 0.30 -23.91 -8.35
C ALA A 184 1.03 -24.45 -9.59
N ALA A 185 2.12 -23.81 -10.02
CA ALA A 185 2.94 -24.30 -11.14
C ALA A 185 3.60 -25.64 -10.83
N LEU A 186 4.14 -25.78 -9.61
CA LEU A 186 4.78 -27.02 -9.15
C LEU A 186 3.74 -28.11 -8.81
N ASP A 187 2.54 -27.72 -8.38
CA ASP A 187 1.43 -28.67 -8.20
C ASP A 187 0.96 -29.25 -9.56
N GLN A 188 0.90 -28.41 -10.60
CA GLN A 188 0.49 -28.82 -11.95
C GLN A 188 1.58 -29.56 -12.73
N PHE A 189 2.85 -29.20 -12.50
CA PHE A 189 4.01 -29.84 -13.12
C PHE A 189 5.00 -30.26 -12.04
N PRO A 190 4.73 -31.38 -11.33
CA PRO A 190 5.62 -31.88 -10.30
C PRO A 190 6.96 -32.27 -10.90
N ALA A 191 7.95 -31.40 -10.72
CA ALA A 191 9.29 -31.57 -11.24
C ALA A 191 10.34 -31.10 -10.23
N HIS A 192 11.50 -31.73 -10.26
CA HIS A 192 12.63 -31.30 -9.44
C HIS A 192 13.21 -30.02 -10.04
N VAL A 193 13.10 -28.92 -9.28
CA VAL A 193 13.71 -27.63 -9.63
C VAL A 193 15.18 -27.66 -9.19
N THR A 194 16.10 -27.31 -10.08
CA THR A 194 17.54 -27.32 -9.79
C THR A 194 18.12 -25.92 -9.58
N ALA A 195 17.50 -24.90 -10.17
CA ALA A 195 17.89 -23.50 -10.04
C ALA A 195 16.70 -22.58 -10.29
N ALA A 196 16.77 -21.33 -9.82
CA ALA A 196 15.80 -20.32 -10.18
C ALA A 196 16.43 -18.96 -10.45
N THR A 197 15.81 -18.20 -11.34
CA THR A 197 16.13 -16.80 -11.64
C THR A 197 14.94 -15.90 -11.33
N LEU A 198 15.24 -14.73 -10.76
CA LEU A 198 14.26 -13.71 -10.38
C LEU A 198 14.69 -12.36 -10.96
N GLU A 199 13.82 -11.75 -11.76
CA GLU A 199 14.04 -10.44 -12.36
C GLU A 199 13.12 -9.41 -11.69
N ALA A 200 13.68 -8.31 -11.20
CA ALA A 200 12.92 -7.24 -10.56
C ALA A 200 13.61 -5.88 -10.63
N GLU A 201 12.87 -4.81 -10.34
CA GLU A 201 13.45 -3.48 -10.13
C GLU A 201 14.58 -3.50 -9.10
N ARG A 202 15.53 -2.58 -9.29
CA ARG A 202 16.64 -2.42 -8.36
C ARG A 202 16.12 -2.08 -6.97
N ARG A 203 16.68 -2.73 -5.94
CA ARG A 203 16.36 -2.50 -4.52
C ARG A 203 14.90 -2.83 -4.12
N ASN A 204 14.27 -3.78 -4.80
CA ASN A 204 12.90 -4.20 -4.48
C ASN A 204 12.84 -5.18 -3.29
N PRO A 205 12.22 -4.82 -2.14
CA PRO A 205 12.18 -5.70 -0.96
C PRO A 205 11.31 -6.94 -1.16
N SER A 206 10.24 -6.86 -1.97
CA SER A 206 9.44 -8.03 -2.33
C SER A 206 10.26 -9.04 -3.14
N ALA A 207 11.16 -8.60 -4.02
CA ALA A 207 12.05 -9.50 -4.74
C ALA A 207 13.05 -10.21 -3.80
N ASP A 208 13.58 -9.48 -2.82
CA ASP A 208 14.48 -10.06 -1.81
C ASP A 208 13.77 -11.14 -0.97
N LEU A 209 12.53 -10.86 -0.53
CA LEU A 209 11.68 -11.80 0.19
C LEU A 209 11.31 -13.02 -0.66
N LEU A 210 10.95 -12.82 -1.94
CA LEU A 210 10.55 -13.91 -2.81
C LEU A 210 11.72 -14.87 -3.05
N ALA A 211 12.92 -14.35 -3.30
CA ALA A 211 14.11 -15.16 -3.42
C ALA A 211 14.38 -15.95 -2.13
N ALA A 212 14.39 -15.29 -0.97
CA ALA A 212 14.61 -15.95 0.32
C ALA A 212 13.57 -17.06 0.58
N TRP A 213 12.31 -16.83 0.23
CA TRP A 213 11.25 -17.82 0.36
C TRP A 213 11.47 -19.02 -0.56
N MET A 214 11.82 -18.80 -1.83
CA MET A 214 12.13 -19.89 -2.77
C MET A 214 13.34 -20.71 -2.32
N GLU A 215 14.40 -20.06 -1.84
CA GLU A 215 15.58 -20.76 -1.31
C GLU A 215 15.25 -21.60 -0.07
N ASP A 216 14.39 -21.09 0.82
CA ASP A 216 13.96 -21.83 2.00
C ASP A 216 13.07 -23.04 1.64
N ARG A 217 12.15 -22.88 0.67
CA ARG A 217 11.18 -23.92 0.31
C ARG A 217 11.75 -24.98 -0.64
N LEU A 218 12.55 -24.56 -1.61
CA LEU A 218 13.08 -25.44 -2.66
C LEU A 218 14.50 -25.94 -2.36
N ARG A 219 15.22 -25.30 -1.43
CA ARG A 219 16.62 -25.62 -1.10
C ARG A 219 17.56 -25.51 -2.31
N ILE A 220 17.28 -24.57 -3.21
CA ILE A 220 18.07 -24.26 -4.41
C ILE A 220 18.64 -22.85 -4.34
N PRO A 221 19.70 -22.51 -5.10
CA PRO A 221 20.12 -21.12 -5.26
C PRO A 221 19.13 -20.33 -6.13
N VAL A 222 18.84 -19.09 -5.73
CA VAL A 222 18.03 -18.13 -6.51
C VAL A 222 18.90 -16.95 -6.95
N LYS A 223 19.15 -16.86 -8.26
CA LYS A 223 19.86 -15.73 -8.88
C LYS A 223 18.92 -14.57 -9.13
N GLN A 224 19.19 -13.43 -8.50
CA GLN A 224 18.45 -12.19 -8.75
C GLN A 224 19.14 -11.33 -9.80
N THR A 225 18.39 -10.81 -10.76
CA THR A 225 18.85 -9.83 -11.76
C THR A 225 17.95 -8.60 -11.75
N THR A 226 18.51 -7.48 -12.19
CA THR A 226 17.77 -6.21 -12.26
C THR A 226 17.03 -6.10 -13.59
N SER A 227 15.76 -5.72 -13.56
CA SER A 227 14.96 -5.36 -14.73
C SER A 227 14.49 -3.90 -14.65
N SER A 228 13.89 -3.40 -15.74
CA SER A 228 13.30 -2.07 -15.82
C SER A 228 12.04 -1.89 -14.97
N GLY A 229 11.50 -2.97 -14.40
CA GLY A 229 10.22 -2.94 -13.68
C GLY A 229 8.99 -2.92 -14.58
N PRO A 230 7.79 -2.78 -13.97
CA PRO A 230 7.56 -2.46 -12.56
C PRO A 230 7.58 -3.65 -11.59
N GLY A 231 8.21 -3.47 -10.42
CA GLY A 231 8.30 -4.49 -9.38
C GLY A 231 9.06 -5.74 -9.82
N ILE A 232 8.51 -6.93 -9.51
CA ILE A 232 8.98 -8.21 -10.05
C ILE A 232 8.43 -8.38 -11.47
N THR A 233 9.30 -8.68 -12.41
CA THR A 233 8.98 -8.84 -13.84
C THR A 233 9.10 -10.28 -14.32
N ALA A 234 9.94 -11.12 -13.72
CA ALA A 234 10.00 -12.53 -14.09
C ALA A 234 10.48 -13.43 -12.96
N VAL A 235 9.97 -14.66 -12.92
CA VAL A 235 10.51 -15.78 -12.15
C VAL A 235 10.63 -16.97 -13.09
N ARG A 236 11.80 -17.61 -13.13
CA ARG A 236 12.01 -18.86 -13.90
C ARG A 236 12.58 -19.92 -12.98
N MET A 237 11.99 -21.10 -12.98
CA MET A 237 12.44 -22.28 -12.26
C MET A 237 12.90 -23.33 -13.26
N THR A 238 14.18 -23.70 -13.21
CA THR A 238 14.78 -24.63 -14.15
C THR A 238 14.55 -26.07 -13.71
N THR A 239 14.04 -26.88 -14.63
CA THR A 239 13.81 -28.32 -14.45
C THR A 239 14.46 -29.10 -15.59
N ALA A 240 14.56 -30.43 -15.47
CA ALA A 240 15.10 -31.28 -16.54
C ALA A 240 14.29 -31.22 -17.84
N ALA A 241 13.00 -30.91 -17.77
CA ALA A 241 12.11 -30.79 -18.92
C ALA A 241 12.13 -29.39 -19.57
N GLY A 242 12.78 -28.42 -18.93
CA GLY A 242 12.78 -27.01 -19.33
C GLY A 242 12.35 -26.09 -18.18
N ASP A 243 12.26 -24.79 -18.47
CA ASP A 243 11.92 -23.79 -17.48
C ASP A 243 10.41 -23.67 -17.27
N ILE A 244 9.98 -23.61 -16.01
CA ILE A 244 8.70 -23.04 -15.62
C ILE A 244 8.91 -21.53 -15.48
N ALA A 245 8.22 -20.72 -16.27
CA ALA A 245 8.44 -19.27 -16.33
C ALA A 245 7.15 -18.48 -16.11
N ILE A 246 7.20 -17.51 -15.20
CA ILE A 246 6.16 -16.51 -14.99
C ILE A 246 6.76 -15.15 -15.31
N THR A 247 6.27 -14.48 -16.35
CA THR A 247 6.80 -13.18 -16.82
C THR A 247 5.69 -12.15 -16.88
N ARG A 248 5.83 -11.04 -16.14
CA ARG A 248 4.89 -9.92 -16.05
C ARG A 248 5.60 -8.60 -16.36
N PRO A 249 5.83 -8.27 -17.64
CA PRO A 249 6.60 -7.09 -18.03
C PRO A 249 5.83 -5.77 -17.84
N ASP A 250 4.49 -5.79 -17.93
CA ASP A 250 3.63 -4.61 -17.91
C ASP A 250 3.04 -4.29 -16.52
N GLY A 251 3.24 -5.17 -15.54
CA GLY A 251 2.65 -5.06 -14.20
C GLY A 251 1.17 -5.44 -14.09
N LEU A 252 0.55 -5.98 -15.15
CA LEU A 252 -0.87 -6.32 -15.23
C LEU A 252 -1.10 -7.81 -15.50
N LEU A 253 -0.62 -8.31 -16.64
CA LEU A 253 -0.80 -9.70 -17.07
C LEU A 253 0.53 -10.43 -17.03
N ALA A 254 0.54 -11.63 -16.46
CA ALA A 254 1.68 -12.51 -16.53
C ALA A 254 1.48 -13.56 -17.62
N SER A 255 2.50 -13.77 -18.44
CA SER A 255 2.66 -14.99 -19.23
C SER A 255 3.17 -16.10 -18.32
N TYR A 256 2.43 -17.20 -18.29
CA TYR A 256 2.69 -18.41 -17.53
C TYR A 256 3.04 -19.52 -18.53
N ALA A 257 4.26 -20.02 -18.45
CA ALA A 257 4.80 -21.06 -19.33
C ALA A 257 5.29 -22.24 -18.48
N VAL A 258 4.87 -23.45 -18.87
CA VAL A 258 5.30 -24.72 -18.28
C VAL A 258 5.77 -25.61 -19.43
N PRO A 259 6.86 -26.37 -19.27
CA PRO A 259 7.35 -27.25 -20.34
C PRO A 259 6.27 -28.20 -20.87
N GLY A 260 6.17 -28.30 -22.20
CA GLY A 260 5.20 -29.16 -22.88
C GLY A 260 3.75 -28.66 -22.85
N GLN A 261 3.47 -27.48 -22.27
CA GLN A 261 2.13 -26.89 -22.25
C GLN A 261 2.07 -25.55 -23.01
N PRO A 262 0.91 -25.18 -23.59
CA PRO A 262 0.72 -23.86 -24.17
C PRO A 262 0.88 -22.76 -23.11
N ASN A 263 1.49 -21.64 -23.51
CA ASN A 263 1.58 -20.45 -22.67
C ASN A 263 0.18 -19.92 -22.36
N ARG A 264 -0.05 -19.55 -21.09
CA ARG A 264 -1.31 -19.00 -20.61
C ARG A 264 -1.10 -17.58 -20.10
N LEU A 265 -2.12 -16.74 -20.23
CA LEU A 265 -2.12 -15.43 -19.59
C LEU A 265 -2.89 -15.51 -18.28
N VAL A 266 -2.31 -14.99 -17.21
CA VAL A 266 -2.94 -14.93 -15.89
C VAL A 266 -2.90 -13.50 -15.36
N ALA A 267 -3.99 -13.10 -14.70
CA ALA A 267 -4.05 -11.80 -14.06
C ALA A 267 -3.09 -11.79 -12.86
N LEU A 268 -2.05 -10.96 -12.95
CA LEU A 268 -1.05 -10.79 -11.91
C LEU A 268 -0.83 -9.30 -11.62
N LYS A 269 -1.92 -8.53 -11.60
CA LYS A 269 -1.85 -7.07 -11.45
C LYS A 269 -1.16 -6.67 -10.14
N ARG A 270 -0.40 -5.59 -10.17
CA ARG A 270 0.06 -4.93 -8.94
C ARG A 270 -1.14 -4.51 -8.11
N ARG A 271 -1.07 -4.76 -6.81
CA ARG A 271 -2.15 -4.49 -5.86
C ARG A 271 -1.98 -3.13 -5.20
N SER A 272 -3.09 -2.45 -4.95
CA SER A 272 -3.13 -1.17 -4.25
C SER A 272 -2.84 -1.36 -2.76
N THR A 273 -2.47 -0.29 -2.04
CA THR A 273 -2.30 -0.36 -0.58
C THR A 273 -3.58 -0.79 0.13
N ALA A 274 -4.75 -0.36 -0.37
CA ALA A 274 -6.05 -0.80 0.14
C ALA A 274 -6.23 -2.32 0.04
N ASP A 275 -5.90 -2.93 -1.11
CA ASP A 275 -6.00 -4.38 -1.31
C ASP A 275 -5.06 -5.14 -0.36
N LEU A 276 -3.87 -4.58 -0.11
CA LEU A 276 -2.88 -5.20 0.78
C LEU A 276 -3.30 -5.11 2.24
N ILE A 277 -3.81 -3.96 2.68
CA ILE A 277 -4.34 -3.81 4.04
C ILE A 277 -5.56 -4.72 4.23
N ALA A 278 -6.49 -4.75 3.27
CA ALA A 278 -7.63 -5.66 3.35
C ALA A 278 -7.17 -7.13 3.50
N GLU A 279 -6.17 -7.58 2.73
CA GLU A 279 -5.61 -8.93 2.90
C GLU A 279 -5.04 -9.17 4.31
N GLU A 280 -4.24 -8.23 4.83
CA GLU A 280 -3.64 -8.36 6.17
C GLU A 280 -4.69 -8.34 7.30
N LEU A 281 -5.83 -7.67 7.11
CA LEU A 281 -6.92 -7.65 8.09
C LEU A 281 -7.77 -8.93 8.07
N ARG A 282 -7.71 -9.77 7.02
CA ARG A 282 -8.39 -11.08 6.99
C ARG A 282 -7.79 -12.11 7.92
N ARG A 283 -6.50 -11.98 8.25
CA ARG A 283 -5.76 -12.96 9.05
C ARG A 283 -5.03 -12.23 10.17
N MET A 284 -5.40 -12.52 11.41
CA MET A 284 -4.76 -11.90 12.58
C MET A 284 -3.61 -12.74 13.14
N ASP A 285 -3.54 -14.02 12.79
CA ASP A 285 -2.53 -14.95 13.33
C ASP A 285 -1.11 -14.68 12.81
N HIS A 286 -0.15 -15.14 13.61
CA HIS A 286 1.26 -15.14 13.25
C HIS A 286 1.51 -15.89 11.92
N ASP A 287 2.16 -15.23 10.96
CA ASP A 287 2.61 -15.85 9.72
C ASP A 287 3.98 -16.53 9.89
N VAL A 288 3.96 -17.82 10.20
CA VAL A 288 5.17 -18.66 10.35
C VAL A 288 5.96 -18.80 9.04
N VAL A 289 5.33 -18.61 7.88
CA VAL A 289 6.01 -18.66 6.57
C VAL A 289 6.80 -17.37 6.36
N TYR A 290 6.23 -16.23 6.74
CA TYR A 290 6.93 -14.95 6.75
C TYR A 290 8.15 -14.98 7.69
N GLU A 291 7.97 -15.48 8.92
CA GLU A 291 9.07 -15.64 9.89
C GLU A 291 10.21 -16.49 9.32
N ALA A 292 9.90 -17.67 8.77
CA ALA A 292 10.91 -18.53 8.15
C ALA A 292 11.62 -17.84 6.97
N THR A 293 10.87 -17.09 6.17
CA THR A 293 11.40 -16.32 5.03
C THR A 293 12.36 -15.22 5.48
N LEU A 294 12.04 -14.49 6.55
CA LEU A 294 12.95 -13.46 7.10
C LEU A 294 14.23 -14.07 7.65
N LYS A 295 14.15 -15.23 8.34
CA LYS A 295 15.34 -15.97 8.78
C LYS A 295 16.20 -16.40 7.59
N ALA A 296 15.59 -16.86 6.50
CA ALA A 296 16.30 -17.20 5.26
C ALA A 296 16.94 -15.97 4.61
N LEU A 297 16.25 -14.82 4.62
CA LEU A 297 16.77 -13.55 4.12
C LEU A 297 18.03 -13.09 4.87
N LEU A 298 18.05 -13.24 6.20
CA LEU A 298 19.22 -12.93 7.01
C LEU A 298 20.43 -13.80 6.65
N ARG A 299 20.22 -15.12 6.49
CA ARG A 299 21.27 -16.05 6.05
C ARG A 299 21.82 -15.67 4.67
N ARG A 300 20.92 -15.46 3.68
CA ARG A 300 21.28 -15.01 2.32
C ARG A 300 22.13 -13.73 2.34
N THR A 301 21.77 -12.78 3.20
CA THR A 301 22.49 -11.51 3.33
C THR A 301 23.86 -11.70 3.97
N ALA A 302 24.00 -12.60 4.95
CA ALA A 302 25.27 -12.94 5.58
C ALA A 302 26.24 -13.63 4.60
N ASP A 303 25.74 -14.60 3.83
CA ASP A 303 26.55 -15.34 2.85
C ASP A 303 27.09 -14.40 1.75
N THR A 304 26.26 -13.48 1.27
CA THR A 304 26.66 -12.46 0.28
C THR A 304 27.74 -11.52 0.83
N ARG A 305 27.72 -11.20 2.13
CA ARG A 305 28.78 -10.39 2.76
C ARG A 305 30.07 -11.19 2.94
N SER A 306 29.95 -12.48 3.28
CA SER A 306 31.10 -13.37 3.45
C SER A 306 31.87 -13.55 2.13
N THR A 307 31.15 -13.88 1.05
CA THR A 307 31.75 -14.07 -0.29
C THR A 307 32.41 -12.80 -0.82
N ARG A 308 31.82 -11.62 -0.57
CA ARG A 308 32.43 -10.34 -0.95
C ARG A 308 33.71 -10.03 -0.15
N ARG A 309 33.82 -10.53 1.09
CA ARG A 309 34.99 -10.32 1.95
C ARG A 309 36.15 -11.26 1.60
N THR A 310 35.85 -12.45 1.07
CA THR A 310 36.86 -13.45 0.66
C THR A 310 37.26 -13.36 -0.81
N ALA A 311 36.58 -12.56 -1.63
CA ALA A 311 36.99 -12.31 -3.02
C ALA A 311 38.37 -11.62 -3.07
N PRO A 312 39.34 -12.12 -3.86
CA PRO A 312 40.64 -11.48 -4.02
C PRO A 312 40.46 -10.04 -4.48
N ARG A 313 41.14 -9.11 -3.81
CA ARG A 313 41.25 -7.72 -4.26
C ARG A 313 42.05 -7.75 -5.57
N ALA A 314 41.36 -7.69 -6.71
CA ALA A 314 42.02 -7.57 -8.00
C ALA A 314 42.95 -6.36 -7.95
N THR A 315 44.25 -6.62 -8.10
CA THR A 315 45.30 -5.64 -8.27
C THR A 315 45.03 -4.90 -9.58
N GLU A 316 44.74 -3.60 -9.48
CA GLU A 316 44.86 -2.69 -10.61
C GLU A 316 46.36 -2.59 -10.92
N GLU A 317 46.83 -3.38 -11.87
CA GLU A 317 48.14 -3.19 -12.48
C GLU A 317 48.04 -2.04 -13.49
N ASP A 318 48.70 -0.97 -13.07
CA ASP A 318 49.01 0.25 -13.80
C ASP A 318 49.76 -0.10 -15.10
N SER A 319 49.19 0.28 -16.25
CA SER A 319 49.85 0.19 -17.55
C SER A 319 50.06 1.60 -18.10
N ALA A 320 51.14 2.22 -17.66
CA ALA A 320 51.81 3.32 -18.35
C ALA A 320 52.95 2.72 -19.18
N ASP A 321 52.94 2.85 -20.50
CA ASP A 321 53.67 3.89 -21.23
C ASP A 321 53.73 3.59 -22.76
N GLY A 322 53.80 4.63 -23.58
CA GLY A 322 53.98 4.52 -25.04
C GLY A 322 53.51 5.73 -25.85
N LYS A 323 54.29 6.83 -25.83
CA LYS A 323 54.12 8.03 -26.67
C LYS A 323 54.69 7.85 -28.10
N ALA A 324 54.01 8.46 -29.08
CA ALA A 324 54.57 9.20 -30.24
C ALA A 324 53.46 10.14 -30.79
N GLU A 325 53.55 11.46 -30.59
CA GLU A 325 53.88 12.51 -31.60
C GLU A 325 53.03 12.44 -32.89
N THR A 326 52.37 13.49 -33.42
CA THR A 326 52.75 14.90 -33.54
C THR A 326 51.55 15.83 -33.87
N ALA A 327 51.59 17.03 -33.28
CA ALA A 327 51.38 18.36 -33.87
C ALA A 327 50.02 18.88 -34.44
N THR A 328 49.52 19.91 -33.74
CA THR A 328 48.97 21.23 -34.19
C THR A 328 47.76 21.27 -35.13
N SER A 329 46.70 22.04 -34.86
CA SER A 329 46.62 23.51 -34.64
C SER A 329 45.18 23.83 -34.15
N THR A 330 44.76 24.96 -33.57
CA THR A 330 45.29 26.30 -33.40
C THR A 330 44.48 27.02 -32.30
N SER A 331 45.19 27.87 -31.55
CA SER A 331 44.76 29.08 -30.80
C SER A 331 43.52 29.02 -29.89
N ARG A 332 43.69 29.14 -28.56
CA ARG A 332 43.95 30.39 -27.78
C ARG A 332 42.80 31.39 -27.94
N LYS A 333 42.25 32.01 -26.89
CA LYS A 333 42.80 32.33 -25.56
C LYS A 333 41.69 32.97 -24.72
N SER A 334 41.75 32.73 -23.40
CA SER A 334 41.57 33.69 -22.28
C SER A 334 40.33 34.60 -22.25
N ALA A 335 39.81 35.05 -21.12
CA ALA A 335 39.93 34.80 -19.69
C ALA A 335 38.95 35.83 -19.08
N ALA A 336 38.38 35.48 -17.94
CA ALA A 336 37.51 36.33 -17.14
C ALA A 336 38.10 37.73 -16.81
N LYS A 337 37.24 38.77 -16.73
CA LYS A 337 37.08 39.59 -15.51
C LYS A 337 36.02 40.69 -15.63
N ARG A 338 35.29 40.86 -14.49
CA ARG A 338 34.64 42.09 -13.96
C ARG A 338 33.46 42.67 -14.76
N ALA A 339 32.57 43.47 -14.20
CA ALA A 339 31.95 43.65 -12.88
C ALA A 339 31.05 44.89 -13.05
N ALA A 340 29.96 44.93 -12.28
CA ALA A 340 29.22 46.12 -11.84
C ALA A 340 28.30 46.88 -12.81
N ALA A 341 27.01 46.81 -12.43
CA ALA A 341 26.08 47.93 -12.24
C ALA A 341 25.44 48.62 -13.45
N LYS A 342 24.11 48.50 -13.56
CA LYS A 342 23.13 49.60 -13.36
C LYS A 342 21.69 49.10 -13.61
N THR A 343 20.85 49.22 -12.59
CA THR A 343 19.36 49.28 -12.64
C THR A 343 18.90 50.55 -13.38
N PRO A 344 17.59 50.83 -13.61
CA PRO A 344 16.38 49.99 -13.63
C PRO A 344 15.51 50.23 -14.91
N VAL A 345 14.55 49.36 -15.22
CA VAL A 345 13.49 49.69 -16.22
C VAL A 345 12.10 49.56 -15.61
N LYS A 346 11.32 50.62 -15.85
CA LYS A 346 9.96 50.90 -15.41
C LYS A 346 8.90 50.00 -16.07
N LYS A 347 7.83 49.86 -15.29
CA LYS A 347 6.43 49.51 -15.62
C LYS A 347 5.98 49.76 -17.08
N ALA A 348 5.22 48.82 -17.62
CA ALA A 348 3.96 49.09 -18.34
C ALA A 348 3.06 47.84 -18.34
N ALA A 349 1.79 48.04 -17.99
CA ALA A 349 0.73 47.05 -17.94
C ALA A 349 -0.07 47.03 -19.25
N VAL A 350 -0.51 45.87 -19.75
CA VAL A 350 -1.70 45.76 -20.62
C VAL A 350 -2.43 44.40 -20.39
N LYS A 351 -3.73 44.49 -20.61
CA LYS A 351 -4.91 43.68 -20.27
C LYS A 351 -5.05 42.28 -20.90
N LYS A 352 -5.93 41.52 -20.24
CA LYS A 352 -6.73 40.36 -20.66
C LYS A 352 -7.15 40.34 -22.15
N ALA A 353 -7.10 39.14 -22.75
CA ALA A 353 -8.11 38.66 -23.68
C ALA A 353 -8.23 37.12 -23.62
N ALA A 354 -9.47 36.64 -23.60
CA ALA A 354 -9.87 35.24 -23.59
C ALA A 354 -9.86 34.65 -25.01
N VAL A 355 -9.50 33.37 -25.16
CA VAL A 355 -9.85 32.58 -26.37
C VAL A 355 -10.32 31.18 -25.99
N LYS A 356 -11.38 30.78 -26.70
CA LYS A 356 -12.31 29.68 -26.48
C LYS A 356 -11.74 28.30 -26.79
N LYS A 357 -12.22 27.30 -26.03
CA LYS A 357 -12.22 25.87 -26.37
C LYS A 357 -13.09 25.59 -27.60
N ALA A 358 -12.59 24.77 -28.52
CA ALA A 358 -13.38 24.08 -29.54
C ALA A 358 -13.47 22.57 -29.18
N PRO A 359 -14.63 21.90 -29.34
CA PRO A 359 -14.85 20.54 -28.85
C PRO A 359 -14.56 19.46 -29.91
N ALA A 360 -13.96 18.35 -29.46
CA ALA A 360 -13.81 17.14 -30.26
C ALA A 360 -15.10 16.30 -30.25
N LYS A 361 -15.52 15.90 -31.45
CA LYS A 361 -16.76 15.17 -31.78
C LYS A 361 -16.81 13.78 -31.12
N LYS A 362 -17.94 13.50 -30.45
CA LYS A 362 -18.43 12.15 -30.12
C LYS A 362 -19.24 11.61 -31.31
N THR A 363 -18.96 10.38 -31.70
CA THR A 363 -19.78 9.54 -32.59
C THR A 363 -21.06 9.09 -31.88
N PRO A 364 -22.25 9.20 -32.50
CA PRO A 364 -23.50 8.81 -31.86
C PRO A 364 -23.88 7.35 -32.12
N ALA A 365 -24.43 6.74 -31.07
CA ALA A 365 -25.02 5.41 -31.05
C ALA A 365 -26.27 5.31 -31.95
N LYS A 366 -26.39 4.17 -32.64
CA LYS A 366 -27.50 3.76 -33.49
C LYS A 366 -28.68 3.32 -32.60
N LYS A 367 -29.80 4.06 -32.63
CA LYS A 367 -31.11 3.64 -32.10
C LYS A 367 -32.02 3.28 -33.27
N THR A 368 -32.59 2.08 -33.23
CA THR A 368 -33.60 1.54 -34.15
C THR A 368 -35.00 2.02 -33.74
N PRO A 369 -35.93 2.30 -34.67
CA PRO A 369 -37.23 2.88 -34.35
C PRO A 369 -38.28 1.86 -33.91
N ALA A 370 -39.19 2.33 -33.04
CA ALA A 370 -40.35 1.61 -32.52
C ALA A 370 -41.46 1.45 -33.58
N LYS A 371 -42.08 0.26 -33.58
CA LYS A 371 -43.35 -0.04 -34.26
C LYS A 371 -44.49 0.12 -33.25
N ARG A 372 -45.58 0.75 -33.69
CA ARG A 372 -46.80 1.10 -32.94
C ARG A 372 -47.90 0.09 -33.28
N ALA A 373 -48.64 -0.44 -32.29
CA ALA A 373 -50.06 -0.80 -32.41
C ALA A 373 -50.67 -1.20 -31.05
N ALA A 374 -51.79 -0.51 -30.72
CA ALA A 374 -52.94 -0.86 -29.86
C ALA A 374 -52.70 -1.45 -28.44
N GLY A 375 -53.29 -0.97 -27.34
CA GLY A 375 -54.47 -0.14 -27.15
C GLY A 375 -55.50 -0.87 -26.27
N ARG A 376 -55.50 -0.66 -24.95
CA ARG A 376 -56.72 -0.66 -24.10
C ARG A 376 -56.41 -0.15 -22.69
N ALA A 377 -57.11 0.91 -22.29
CA ALA A 377 -57.13 1.50 -20.95
C ALA A 377 -58.27 0.87 -20.10
N PRO A 378 -58.31 1.12 -18.77
CA PRO A 378 -58.92 0.24 -17.77
C PRO A 378 -60.38 0.61 -17.42
N ALA A 379 -61.15 -0.36 -16.92
CA ALA A 379 -62.49 -0.14 -16.38
C ALA A 379 -62.50 -0.34 -14.85
N LYS A 380 -62.68 0.76 -14.12
CA LYS A 380 -63.20 0.78 -12.74
C LYS A 380 -64.66 0.33 -12.73
N LYS A 381 -65.05 -0.54 -11.80
CA LYS A 381 -66.44 -0.66 -11.33
C LYS A 381 -66.47 -0.96 -9.82
N THR A 382 -67.06 -0.03 -9.08
CA THR A 382 -67.80 -0.19 -7.82
C THR A 382 -69.12 0.56 -8.03
N PRO A 383 -70.18 0.44 -7.19
CA PRO A 383 -70.51 -0.55 -6.16
C PRO A 383 -71.95 -1.10 -6.32
N ALA A 384 -72.36 -2.09 -5.53
CA ALA A 384 -73.78 -2.36 -5.27
C ALA A 384 -74.01 -2.83 -3.82
N LYS A 385 -74.77 -2.02 -3.08
CA LYS A 385 -75.42 -2.29 -1.79
C LYS A 385 -76.75 -3.03 -2.02
N ARG A 386 -77.06 -4.01 -1.15
CA ARG A 386 -78.39 -4.27 -0.55
C ARG A 386 -78.21 -5.35 0.54
N ALA A 387 -78.38 -5.01 1.82
CA ALA A 387 -79.62 -5.14 2.64
C ALA A 387 -79.92 -6.60 3.06
N ALA A 388 -80.49 -6.97 4.21
CA ALA A 388 -80.65 -6.47 5.58
C ALA A 388 -81.56 -7.51 6.29
N ALA A 389 -81.23 -8.00 7.49
CA ALA A 389 -82.14 -8.55 8.54
C ALA A 389 -81.26 -9.08 9.71
N LYS A 390 -81.24 -8.49 10.93
CA LYS A 390 -82.14 -8.69 12.11
C LYS A 390 -82.53 -10.17 12.31
N LYS A 391 -82.47 -10.80 13.49
CA LYS A 391 -82.59 -10.42 14.92
C LYS A 391 -82.19 -11.67 15.74
N ALA A 392 -81.46 -11.60 16.86
CA ALA A 392 -81.92 -11.72 18.28
C ALA A 392 -80.81 -12.48 19.05
N GLY A 393 -80.46 -12.29 20.31
CA GLY A 393 -80.88 -11.35 21.36
C GLY A 393 -80.15 -11.72 22.66
N ARG A 394 -79.67 -10.72 23.40
CA ARG A 394 -79.77 -10.56 24.86
C ARG A 394 -79.23 -9.19 25.25
#